data_AF-A0A7G5XM00-F1
#
_entry.id   AF-A0A7G5XM00-F1
#
_cell.length_a   1.000
_cell.length_b   1.000
_cell.length_c   1.000
_cell.angle_alpha   90.00
_cell.angle_beta   90.00
_cell.angle_gamma   90.00
#
_symmetry.space_group_name_H-M   'P 1'
#
loop_
_entity.id
_entity.type
_entity.pdbx_description
1 polymer ?
#
loop_
_entity_poly.entity_id
_entity_poly.type
_entity_poly.pdbx_seq_one_letter_code
_entity_poly.pdbx_strand_id
1 'polypeptide(L)'
;MYSDENIRKRIWLIADGIPLKLDNMTIRTKDSGKLLVTGWTSTINFNNISKENILQELADLKSSFSDLSKAFTELNDIVTRNDLTIEYHIAFDDFGKAGIGLCSEVEGKLNWYID
;
A
#
# COMPACT_ATOMS: atom_id res chain seq x y z
N MET A 1 1.10 -10.76 17.94
CA MET A 1 1.49 -9.35 18.01
C MET A 1 2.97 -9.28 17.67
N TYR A 2 3.35 -8.66 16.54
CA TYR A 2 4.77 -8.46 16.23
C TYR A 2 5.35 -7.43 17.21
N SER A 3 6.58 -7.61 17.68
CA SER A 3 7.27 -6.54 18.42
C SER A 3 7.66 -5.42 17.47
N ASP A 4 7.69 -4.18 17.96
CA ASP A 4 8.12 -3.01 17.17
C ASP A 4 9.50 -3.20 16.54
N GLU A 5 10.43 -3.86 17.23
CA GLU A 5 11.74 -4.20 16.67
C GLU A 5 11.65 -5.12 15.45
N ASN A 6 10.74 -6.09 15.45
CA ASN A 6 10.55 -6.97 14.30
C ASN A 6 9.94 -6.22 13.11
N ILE A 7 9.05 -5.26 13.36
CA ILE A 7 8.50 -4.40 12.31
C ILE A 7 9.60 -3.52 11.72
N ARG A 8 10.41 -2.85 12.56
CA ARG A 8 11.57 -2.04 12.11
C ARG A 8 12.53 -2.82 11.23
N LYS A 9 12.91 -4.04 11.64
CA LYS A 9 13.77 -4.91 10.82
C LYS A 9 13.16 -5.23 9.47
N ARG A 10 11.86 -5.55 9.43
CA ARG A 10 11.16 -5.84 8.17
C ARG A 10 10.99 -4.62 7.28
N ILE A 11 10.86 -3.42 7.86
CA ILE A 11 10.81 -2.17 7.09
C ILE A 11 12.10 -1.99 6.30
N TRP A 12 13.27 -2.22 6.90
CA TRP A 12 14.54 -2.09 6.17
C TRP A 12 14.65 -3.03 4.96
N LEU A 13 14.07 -4.21 5.03
CA LEU A 13 14.05 -5.16 3.92
C LEU A 13 13.23 -4.68 2.71
N ILE A 14 12.38 -3.67 2.88
CA ILE A 14 11.65 -3.04 1.76
C ILE A 14 12.64 -2.40 0.78
N ALA A 15 13.75 -1.84 1.25
CA ALA A 15 14.80 -1.29 0.39
C ALA A 15 15.43 -2.37 -0.50
N ASP A 16 15.48 -3.62 -0.03
CA ASP A 16 15.97 -4.77 -0.79
C ASP A 16 14.88 -5.42 -1.67
N GLY A 17 13.72 -4.77 -1.81
CA GLY A 17 12.60 -5.27 -2.61
C GLY A 17 11.74 -6.34 -1.92
N ILE A 18 12.01 -6.65 -0.64
CA ILE A 18 11.22 -7.62 0.12
C ILE A 18 9.95 -6.95 0.64
N PRO A 19 8.74 -7.42 0.26
CA PRO A 19 7.50 -6.77 0.68
C PRO A 19 7.24 -6.87 2.18
N LEU A 20 6.82 -5.75 2.78
CA LEU A 20 6.23 -5.72 4.10
C LEU A 20 4.71 -5.88 3.99
N LYS A 21 4.19 -6.99 4.52
CA LYS A 21 2.75 -7.24 4.66
C LYS A 21 2.30 -6.97 6.10
N LEU A 22 1.30 -6.13 6.25
CA LEU A 22 0.65 -5.74 7.51
C LEU A 22 -0.86 -5.70 7.28
N ASP A 23 -1.61 -6.64 7.87
CA ASP A 23 -3.07 -6.75 7.73
C ASP A 23 -3.52 -6.67 6.26
N ASN A 24 -4.28 -5.63 5.90
CA ASN A 24 -4.78 -5.36 4.54
C ASN A 24 -3.85 -4.45 3.72
N MET A 25 -2.63 -4.19 4.18
CA MET A 25 -1.66 -3.34 3.50
C MET A 25 -0.40 -4.13 3.11
N THR A 26 0.09 -3.89 1.90
CA THR A 26 1.38 -4.38 1.44
C THR A 26 2.22 -3.22 0.93
N ILE A 27 3.43 -3.10 1.45
CA ILE A 27 4.39 -2.05 1.08
C ILE A 27 5.59 -2.72 0.42
N ARG A 28 5.99 -2.22 -0.74
CA ARG A 28 7.19 -2.70 -1.45
C ARG A 28 7.78 -1.63 -2.34
N THR A 29 9.07 -1.72 -2.59
CA THR A 29 9.68 -0.99 -3.69
C THR A 29 9.41 -1.70 -5.02
N LYS A 30 9.46 -0.91 -6.10
CA LYS A 30 9.55 -1.39 -7.47
C LYS A 30 10.77 -0.76 -8.12
N ASP A 31 11.40 -1.47 -9.05
CA ASP A 31 12.59 -1.04 -9.80
C ASP A 31 12.41 0.30 -10.55
N SER A 32 11.18 0.83 -10.60
CA SER A 32 10.81 2.09 -11.23
C SER A 32 10.98 3.34 -10.34
N GLY A 33 11.73 3.27 -9.23
CA GLY A 33 11.86 4.40 -8.30
C GLY A 33 10.58 4.72 -7.55
N LYS A 34 9.74 3.71 -7.29
CA LYS A 34 8.45 3.89 -6.61
C LYS A 34 8.35 3.03 -5.36
N LEU A 35 7.73 3.58 -4.33
CA LEU A 35 7.21 2.82 -3.19
C LEU A 35 5.73 2.55 -3.43
N LEU A 36 5.39 1.29 -3.67
CA LEU A 36 4.01 0.86 -3.83
C LEU A 36 3.40 0.56 -2.47
N VAL A 37 2.29 1.22 -2.18
CA VAL A 37 1.46 0.98 -0.99
C VAL A 37 0.12 0.44 -1.47
N THR A 38 -0.08 -0.87 -1.36
CA THR A 38 -1.30 -1.54 -1.82
C THR A 38 -2.20 -1.86 -0.64
N GLY A 39 -3.42 -1.33 -0.67
CA GLY A 39 -4.53 -1.72 0.18
C GLY A 39 -5.36 -2.80 -0.50
N TRP A 40 -5.65 -3.86 0.25
CA TRP A 40 -6.54 -4.94 -0.16
C TRP A 40 -7.95 -4.65 0.34
N THR A 41 -8.91 -4.60 -0.57
CA THR A 41 -10.30 -4.30 -0.21
C THR A 41 -10.86 -5.32 0.77
N SER A 42 -11.74 -4.84 1.64
CA SER A 42 -12.50 -5.69 2.56
C SER A 42 -13.74 -6.31 1.91
N THR A 43 -14.11 -5.82 0.72
CA THR A 43 -15.28 -6.27 -0.02
C THR A 43 -15.05 -7.68 -0.57
N ILE A 44 -15.86 -8.64 -0.15
CA ILE A 44 -15.73 -10.06 -0.55
C ILE A 44 -16.23 -10.31 -1.98
N ASN A 45 -17.27 -9.58 -2.39
CA ASN A 45 -17.90 -9.76 -3.70
C ASN A 45 -17.52 -8.60 -4.62
N PHE A 46 -16.81 -8.91 -5.70
CA PHE A 46 -16.41 -7.94 -6.71
C PHE A 46 -17.59 -7.09 -7.23
N ASN A 47 -18.79 -7.66 -7.33
CA ASN A 47 -19.99 -6.95 -7.80
C ASN A 47 -20.48 -5.84 -6.85
N ASN A 48 -20.00 -5.84 -5.60
CA ASN A 48 -20.34 -4.81 -4.61
C ASN A 48 -19.32 -3.67 -4.56
N ILE A 49 -18.32 -3.70 -5.44
CA ILE A 49 -17.32 -2.65 -5.55
C ILE A 49 -17.95 -1.45 -6.26
N SER A 50 -17.91 -0.29 -5.61
CA SER A 50 -18.22 1.00 -6.21
C SER A 50 -17.02 1.94 -6.11
N LYS A 51 -16.97 2.94 -6.98
CA LYS A 51 -15.94 4.00 -6.93
C LYS A 51 -15.98 4.75 -5.61
N GLU A 52 -17.15 4.98 -5.02
CA GLU A 52 -17.24 5.65 -3.70
C GLU A 52 -16.60 4.83 -2.59
N ASN A 53 -16.88 3.52 -2.53
CA ASN A 53 -16.29 2.65 -1.52
C ASN A 53 -14.77 2.55 -1.69
N ILE A 54 -14.27 2.47 -2.92
CA ILE A 54 -12.83 2.46 -3.21
C ILE A 54 -12.16 3.77 -2.77
N LEU A 55 -12.80 4.93 -3.02
CA LEU A 55 -12.26 6.22 -2.57
C LEU A 55 -12.14 6.29 -1.05
N GLN A 56 -13.12 5.74 -0.33
CA GLN A 56 -13.05 5.65 1.12
C GLN A 56 -11.90 4.73 1.57
N GLU A 57 -11.79 3.52 1.00
CA GLU A 57 -10.70 2.60 1.33
C GLU A 57 -9.31 3.17 0.99
N LEU A 58 -9.19 3.95 -0.11
CA LEU A 58 -7.97 4.67 -0.47
C LEU A 58 -7.61 5.73 0.58
N ALA A 59 -8.58 6.50 1.06
CA ALA A 59 -8.37 7.48 2.12
C ALA A 59 -7.90 6.81 3.42
N ASP A 60 -8.51 5.70 3.79
CA ASP A 60 -8.17 4.92 4.99
C ASP A 60 -6.77 4.30 4.88
N LEU A 61 -6.39 3.81 3.69
CA LEU A 61 -5.04 3.31 3.39
C LEU A 61 -3.99 4.41 3.57
N LYS A 62 -4.24 5.60 3.00
CA LYS A 62 -3.33 6.76 3.11
C LYS A 62 -3.18 7.21 4.57
N SER A 63 -4.26 7.21 5.34
CA SER A 63 -4.22 7.49 6.77
C SER A 63 -3.37 6.46 7.52
N SER A 64 -3.63 5.17 7.28
CA SER A 64 -2.92 4.06 7.93
C SER A 64 -1.42 4.06 7.61
N PHE A 65 -1.06 4.32 6.35
CA PHE A 65 0.34 4.46 5.94
C PHE A 65 1.01 5.69 6.56
N SER A 66 0.30 6.82 6.65
CA SER A 66 0.79 8.03 7.32
C SER A 66 1.10 7.76 8.80
N ASP A 67 0.21 7.07 9.50
CA ASP A 67 0.42 6.74 10.92
C ASP A 67 1.57 5.73 11.11
N LEU A 68 1.69 4.73 10.23
CA LEU A 68 2.84 3.83 10.22
C LEU A 68 4.16 4.59 10.00
N SER A 69 4.18 5.52 9.07
CA SER A 69 5.37 6.33 8.74
C SER A 69 5.76 7.30 9.85
N LYS A 70 4.80 7.73 10.68
CA LYS A 70 5.09 8.51 11.92
C LYS A 70 5.64 7.61 13.02
N ALA A 71 5.13 6.39 13.16
CA ALA A 71 5.57 5.45 14.19
C ALA A 71 6.96 4.85 13.91
N PHE A 72 7.29 4.67 12.63
CA PHE A 72 8.54 4.08 12.17
C PHE A 72 9.22 5.00 11.16
N THR A 73 10.12 5.85 11.65
CA THR A 73 10.84 6.84 10.82
C THR A 73 11.68 6.20 9.72
N GLU A 74 12.05 4.91 9.88
CA GLU A 74 12.78 4.13 8.89
C GLU A 74 12.05 4.06 7.53
N LEU A 75 10.72 4.11 7.53
CA LEU A 75 9.94 4.18 6.29
C LEU A 75 10.21 5.47 5.52
N ASN A 76 10.30 6.61 6.21
CA ASN A 76 10.62 7.90 5.60
C ASN A 76 12.09 7.94 5.14
N ASP A 77 13.00 7.32 5.89
CA ASP A 77 14.40 7.19 5.49
C ASP A 77 14.54 6.40 4.19
N ILE A 78 13.79 5.30 4.03
CA ILE A 78 13.79 4.52 2.78
C ILE A 78 13.30 5.35 1.61
N VAL A 79 12.20 6.08 1.79
CA VAL A 79 11.63 6.93 0.73
C VAL A 79 12.60 8.02 0.30
N THR A 80 13.17 8.75 1.26
CA THR A 80 14.03 9.91 1.00
C THR A 80 15.41 9.52 0.47
N ARG A 81 16.06 8.48 1.03
CA ARG A 81 17.41 8.06 0.61
C ARG A 81 17.44 7.40 -0.77
N ASN A 82 16.34 6.79 -1.18
CA ASN A 82 16.23 6.11 -2.46
C ASN A 82 15.44 6.92 -3.51
N ASP A 83 15.11 8.18 -3.22
CA ASP A 83 14.35 9.09 -4.08
C ASP A 83 13.06 8.45 -4.64
N LEU A 84 12.26 7.86 -3.74
CA LEU A 84 11.08 7.09 -4.13
C LEU A 84 9.83 7.97 -4.18
N THR A 85 9.06 7.85 -5.26
CA THR A 85 7.68 8.36 -5.32
C THR A 85 6.72 7.34 -4.71
N ILE A 86 5.87 7.78 -3.78
CA ILE A 86 4.83 6.91 -3.20
C ILE A 86 3.66 6.82 -4.19
N GLU A 87 3.27 5.58 -4.51
CA GLU A 87 2.08 5.27 -5.31
C GLU A 87 1.15 4.39 -4.48
N TYR A 88 -0.06 4.88 -4.23
CA TYR A 88 -1.10 4.16 -3.52
C TYR A 88 -1.92 3.35 -4.52
N HIS A 89 -2.25 2.10 -4.17
CA HIS A 89 -3.11 1.24 -4.96
C HIS A 89 -4.20 0.65 -4.08
N ILE A 90 -5.41 0.54 -4.63
CA ILE A 90 -6.44 -0.33 -4.06
C ILE A 90 -6.64 -1.51 -5.01
N ALA A 91 -6.63 -2.72 -4.45
CA ALA A 91 -6.79 -3.95 -5.19
C ALA A 91 -7.81 -4.88 -4.51
N PHE A 92 -8.57 -5.62 -5.33
CA PHE A 92 -9.40 -6.72 -4.88
C PHE A 92 -8.58 -8.01 -4.82
N ASP A 93 -8.67 -8.73 -3.70
CA ASP A 93 -8.10 -10.06 -3.56
C ASP A 93 -9.15 -11.11 -3.96
N ASP A 94 -8.94 -11.78 -5.10
CA ASP A 94 -9.77 -12.90 -5.56
C ASP A 94 -9.43 -14.18 -4.79
N PHE A 95 -9.67 -14.15 -3.47
CA PHE A 95 -9.44 -15.26 -2.55
C PHE A 95 -8.03 -15.86 -2.66
N GLY A 96 -7.02 -15.01 -2.79
CA GLY A 96 -5.61 -15.39 -2.90
C GLY A 96 -5.19 -15.92 -4.28
N LYS A 97 -6.09 -15.96 -5.26
CA LYS A 97 -5.78 -16.41 -6.63
C LYS A 97 -5.16 -15.30 -7.47
N ALA A 98 -5.67 -14.09 -7.34
CA ALA A 98 -5.22 -12.93 -8.10
C ALA A 98 -5.52 -11.63 -7.35
N GLY A 99 -4.68 -10.62 -7.57
CA GLY A 99 -4.97 -9.24 -7.21
C GLY A 99 -5.50 -8.47 -8.41
N ILE A 100 -6.71 -7.95 -8.33
CA ILE A 100 -7.33 -7.12 -9.38
C ILE A 100 -7.16 -5.66 -8.97
N GLY A 101 -6.39 -4.88 -9.72
CA GLY A 101 -6.24 -3.45 -9.47
C GLY A 101 -7.56 -2.72 -9.70
N LEU A 102 -7.95 -1.86 -8.75
CA LEU A 102 -9.19 -1.07 -8.81
C LEU A 102 -8.89 0.40 -9.12
N CYS A 103 -7.93 0.99 -8.40
CA CYS A 103 -7.41 2.32 -8.69
C CYS A 103 -5.95 2.48 -8.23
N SER A 104 -5.30 3.55 -8.69
CA SER A 104 -4.07 4.04 -8.07
C SER A 104 -4.04 5.57 -7.95
N GLU A 105 -3.28 6.06 -6.98
CA GLU A 105 -3.04 7.49 -6.80
C GLU A 105 -1.54 7.75 -6.66
N VAL A 106 -1.03 8.67 -7.48
CA VAL A 106 0.34 9.18 -7.41
C VAL A 106 0.28 10.70 -7.44
N GLU A 107 0.89 11.35 -6.45
CA GLU A 107 0.91 12.83 -6.34
C GLU A 107 -0.50 13.47 -6.47
N GLY A 108 -1.51 12.85 -5.87
CA GLY A 108 -2.90 13.31 -5.93
C GLY A 108 -3.62 13.06 -7.25
N LYS A 109 -2.97 12.45 -8.25
CA LYS A 109 -3.60 12.06 -9.51
C LYS A 109 -4.15 10.65 -9.40
N LEU A 110 -5.47 10.55 -9.44
CA LEU A 110 -6.20 9.29 -9.37
C LEU A 110 -6.36 8.66 -10.77
N ASN A 111 -6.05 7.37 -10.87
CA ASN A 111 -6.25 6.55 -12.06
C ASN A 111 -7.18 5.38 -11.71
N TRP A 112 -8.18 5.14 -12.54
CA TRP A 112 -9.13 4.04 -12.38
C TRP A 112 -8.81 2.89 -13.33
N TYR A 113 -8.98 1.66 -12.86
CA TYR A 113 -8.84 0.44 -13.65
C TYR A 113 -10.18 -0.29 -13.85
N ILE A 114 -11.25 0.29 -13.29
CA ILE A 114 -12.62 -0.18 -13.42
C ILE A 114 -13.49 0.94 -14.00
N ASP A 115 -14.50 0.54 -14.78
CA ASP A 115 -15.45 1.44 -15.44
C ASP A 115 -16.48 2.03 -14.47
#